data_AF-A0A0M2PX24-F1
#
_entry.id   AF-A0A0M2PX24-F1
#
_cell.length_a   1.000
_cell.length_b   1.000
_cell.length_c   1.000
_cell.angle_alpha   90.00
_cell.angle_beta   90.00
_cell.angle_gamma   90.00
#
_symmetry.space_group_name_H-M   'P 1'
#
loop_
_entity.id
_entity.type
_entity.pdbx_description
1 polymer ?
#
loop_
_entity_poly.entity_id
_entity_poly.type
_entity_poly.pdbx_seq_one_letter_code
_entity_poly.pdbx_strand_id
1 'polypeptide(L)'
;MTRKIENLAFRQEAETLGRVFQAIKTLDDLLDEYFHTGVFTQPAMTRLAIVEQEIGSVLERNKLIVEYFSERARVIQHTRGTQGAEQSATLLQEEGSTTIHDMQLLSGLISAQSRIQEAHLFYSLMENPNYVDRHLEKMQGRVEEHKAIISGFPSITELQNHARQCVDEMNWFQKNIFNRSTVSMVGQTETIRDPFASSQSSLNAIPSYCFWRDENGLNVKIDRSGQSI
;
A
#
# COMPACT_ATOMS: atom_id res chain seq x y z
N MET A 1 4.76 30.73 8.40
CA MET A 1 3.43 30.11 8.21
C MET A 1 3.60 28.65 7.80
N THR A 2 4.47 28.36 6.84
CA THR A 2 4.99 27.02 6.46
C THR A 2 5.28 26.08 7.63
N ARG A 3 6.11 26.48 8.61
CA ARG A 3 6.43 25.64 9.78
C ARG A 3 5.22 25.21 10.63
N LYS A 4 4.14 26.00 10.65
CA LYS A 4 2.90 25.63 11.37
C LYS A 4 2.07 24.63 10.56
N ILE A 5 2.09 24.75 9.23
CA ILE A 5 1.41 23.82 8.32
C ILE A 5 2.11 22.45 8.35
N GLU A 6 3.44 22.43 8.30
CA GLU A 6 4.25 21.21 8.45
C GLU A 6 3.99 20.52 9.79
N ASN A 7 3.98 21.27 10.90
CA ASN A 7 3.67 20.72 12.22
C ASN A 7 2.23 20.19 12.33
N LEU A 8 1.28 20.79 11.61
CA LEU A 8 -0.10 20.31 11.57
C LEU A 8 -0.19 19.02 10.77
N ALA A 9 0.44 18.95 9.59
CA ALA A 9 0.52 17.75 8.78
C ALA A 9 1.15 16.59 9.56
N PHE A 10 2.26 16.83 10.27
CA PHE A 10 2.89 15.84 11.13
C PHE A 10 1.94 15.30 12.22
N ARG A 11 1.17 16.18 12.88
CA ARG A 11 0.23 15.77 13.92
C ARG A 11 -0.93 14.95 13.37
N GLN A 12 -1.47 15.35 12.22
CA GLN A 12 -2.53 14.61 11.55
C GLN A 12 -2.05 13.22 11.11
N GLU A 13 -0.81 13.14 10.63
CA GLU A 13 -0.21 11.87 10.25
C GLU A 13 0.05 10.97 11.47
N ALA A 14 0.60 11.53 12.55
CA ALA A 14 0.79 10.80 13.79
C ALA A 14 -0.52 10.29 14.39
N GLU A 15 -1.60 11.08 14.33
CA GLU A 15 -2.93 10.65 14.75
C GLU A 15 -3.45 9.49 13.89
N THR A 16 -3.31 9.62 12.57
CA THR A 16 -3.75 8.59 11.61
C THR A 16 -3.01 7.27 11.85
N LEU A 17 -1.68 7.31 11.95
CA LEU A 17 -0.86 6.14 12.24
C LEU A 17 -1.20 5.55 13.61
N GLY A 18 -1.39 6.38 14.63
CA GLY A 18 -1.79 5.92 15.97
C GLY A 18 -3.11 5.15 15.96
N ARG A 19 -4.11 5.62 15.20
CA ARG A 19 -5.38 4.91 15.01
C ARG A 19 -5.21 3.58 14.30
N VAL A 20 -4.40 3.54 13.23
CA VAL A 20 -4.10 2.30 12.50
C VAL A 20 -3.39 1.28 13.40
N PHE A 21 -2.36 1.70 14.14
CA PHE A 21 -1.65 0.80 15.07
C PHE A 21 -2.58 0.26 16.15
N GLN A 22 -3.44 1.09 16.72
CA GLN A 22 -4.41 0.64 17.72
C GLN A 22 -5.44 -0.32 17.12
N ALA A 23 -5.91 -0.08 15.90
CA ALA A 23 -6.84 -0.96 15.20
C ALA A 23 -6.20 -2.32 14.88
N ILE A 24 -4.96 -2.34 14.39
CA ILE A 24 -4.20 -3.58 14.14
C ILE A 24 -4.01 -4.37 15.43
N LYS A 25 -3.59 -3.72 16.52
CA LYS A 25 -3.47 -4.39 17.81
C LYS A 25 -4.79 -4.99 18.29
N THR A 26 -5.89 -4.25 18.12
CA THR A 26 -7.22 -4.75 18.47
C THR A 26 -7.62 -5.95 17.60
N LEU A 27 -7.24 -5.97 16.32
CA LEU A 27 -7.44 -7.11 15.44
C LEU A 27 -6.63 -8.33 15.88
N ASP A 28 -5.37 -8.13 16.28
CA ASP A 28 -4.51 -9.19 16.83
C ASP A 28 -5.15 -9.79 18.08
N ASP A 29 -5.54 -8.96 19.04
CA ASP A 29 -6.18 -9.39 20.28
C ASP A 29 -7.48 -10.17 20.01
N LEU A 30 -8.27 -9.76 19.01
CA LEU A 30 -9.51 -10.45 18.60
C LEU A 30 -9.25 -11.82 18.00
N LEU A 31 -8.26 -11.92 17.11
CA LEU A 31 -7.89 -13.17 16.48
C LEU A 31 -7.29 -14.13 17.52
N ASP A 32 -6.45 -13.64 18.43
CA ASP A 32 -5.91 -14.42 19.54
C ASP A 32 -7.03 -14.92 20.47
N GLU A 33 -7.99 -14.08 20.83
CA GLU A 33 -9.17 -14.48 21.61
C GLU A 33 -9.95 -15.60 20.91
N TYR A 34 -10.17 -15.46 19.60
CA TYR A 34 -10.81 -16.50 18.79
C TYR A 34 -10.00 -17.81 18.80
N PHE A 35 -8.68 -17.76 18.68
CA PHE A 35 -7.86 -18.98 18.68
C PHE A 35 -7.87 -19.72 20.01
N HIS A 36 -8.04 -19.02 21.13
CA HIS A 36 -8.12 -19.64 22.45
C HIS A 36 -9.52 -20.17 22.77
N THR A 37 -10.57 -19.46 22.32
CA THR A 37 -11.96 -19.75 22.72
C THR A 37 -12.73 -20.54 21.67
N GLY A 38 -12.31 -20.47 20.39
CA GLY A 38 -12.99 -21.03 19.24
C GLY A 38 -14.31 -20.32 18.88
N VAL A 39 -14.64 -19.19 19.50
CA VAL A 39 -15.95 -18.52 19.34
C VAL A 39 -15.79 -17.02 19.18
N PHE A 40 -16.48 -16.46 18.18
CA PHE A 40 -16.67 -15.01 18.07
C PHE A 40 -17.86 -14.55 18.91
N THR A 41 -17.58 -13.78 19.96
CA THR A 41 -18.63 -13.20 20.81
C THR A 41 -19.22 -11.92 20.18
N GLN A 42 -20.42 -11.52 20.58
CA GLN A 42 -21.01 -10.23 20.14
C GLN A 42 -20.10 -9.01 20.42
N PRO A 43 -19.44 -8.91 21.59
CA PRO A 43 -18.43 -7.87 21.82
C PRO A 43 -17.22 -7.96 20.87
N ALA A 44 -16.78 -9.16 20.48
CA ALA A 44 -15.73 -9.34 19.49
C ALA A 44 -16.15 -8.81 18.11
N MET A 45 -17.38 -9.07 17.69
CA MET A 45 -17.93 -8.54 16.42
C MET A 45 -18.05 -7.02 16.42
N THR A 46 -18.44 -6.43 17.55
CA THR A 46 -18.50 -4.96 17.67
C THR A 46 -17.11 -4.32 17.54
N ARG A 47 -16.10 -4.91 18.20
CA ARG A 47 -14.71 -4.45 18.07
C ARG A 47 -14.18 -4.65 16.65
N LEU A 48 -14.49 -5.78 16.01
CA LEU A 48 -14.10 -6.04 14.62
C LEU A 48 -14.69 -4.99 13.65
N ALA A 49 -15.95 -4.59 13.84
CA ALA A 49 -16.57 -3.54 13.03
C ALA A 49 -15.89 -2.17 13.19
N ILE A 50 -15.49 -1.81 14.42
CA ILE A 50 -14.73 -0.56 14.68
C ILE A 50 -13.36 -0.62 13.99
N VAL A 51 -12.66 -1.74 14.12
CA VAL A 51 -11.37 -1.98 13.47
C VAL A 51 -11.50 -1.90 11.94
N GLU A 52 -12.54 -2.50 11.37
CA GLU A 52 -12.83 -2.42 9.93
C GLU A 52 -13.05 -0.97 9.46
N GLN A 53 -13.80 -0.19 10.23
CA GLN A 53 -14.05 1.21 9.89
C GLN A 53 -12.76 2.04 9.93
N GLU A 54 -11.96 1.92 10.98
CA GLU A 54 -10.71 2.69 11.14
C GLU A 54 -9.71 2.33 10.03
N ILE A 55 -9.42 1.03 9.84
CA ILE A 55 -8.51 0.57 8.77
C ILE A 55 -9.04 0.94 7.39
N GLY A 56 -10.33 0.72 7.14
CA GLY A 56 -10.96 1.04 5.86
C GLY A 56 -10.86 2.53 5.51
N SER A 57 -11.12 3.42 6.47
CA SER A 57 -11.04 4.86 6.23
C SER A 57 -9.63 5.33 5.84
N VAL A 58 -8.60 4.78 6.49
CA VAL A 58 -7.21 5.15 6.22
C VAL A 58 -6.71 4.49 4.94
N LEU A 59 -7.16 3.27 4.64
CA LEU A 59 -6.90 2.60 3.37
C LEU A 59 -7.39 3.44 2.20
N GLU A 60 -8.66 3.86 2.19
CA GLU A 60 -9.24 4.65 1.10
C GLU A 60 -8.51 5.99 0.91
N ARG A 61 -8.13 6.65 2.02
CA ARG A 61 -7.29 7.86 1.95
C ARG A 61 -5.96 7.58 1.25
N ASN A 62 -5.25 6.52 1.63
CA ASN A 62 -3.92 6.21 1.07
C ASN A 62 -3.99 5.72 -0.37
N LYS A 63 -5.06 4.99 -0.75
CA LYS A 63 -5.33 4.63 -2.15
C LYS A 63 -5.35 5.88 -3.04
N LEU A 64 -6.15 6.89 -2.66
CA LEU A 64 -6.27 8.14 -3.42
C LEU A 64 -4.93 8.89 -3.55
N ILE A 65 -4.12 8.91 -2.48
CA ILE A 65 -2.81 9.58 -2.49
C ILE A 65 -1.85 8.89 -3.47
N VAL A 66 -1.74 7.56 -3.39
CA VAL A 66 -0.84 6.78 -4.26
C VAL A 66 -1.31 6.80 -5.71
N GLU A 67 -2.62 6.71 -5.96
CA GLU A 67 -3.20 6.84 -7.30
C GLU A 67 -2.93 8.22 -7.91
N TYR A 68 -3.10 9.30 -7.12
CA TYR A 68 -2.85 10.66 -7.57
C TYR A 68 -1.39 10.86 -8.00
N PHE A 69 -0.44 10.37 -7.20
CA PHE A 69 0.98 10.41 -7.57
C PHE A 69 1.26 9.61 -8.84
N SER A 70 0.72 8.39 -8.92
CA SER A 70 0.91 7.49 -10.07
C SER A 70 0.37 8.10 -11.37
N GLU A 71 -0.77 8.78 -11.33
CA GLU A 71 -1.34 9.45 -12.50
C GLU A 71 -0.50 10.68 -12.91
N ARG A 72 -0.02 11.47 -11.94
CA ARG A 72 0.91 12.58 -12.23
C ARG A 72 2.21 12.08 -12.86
N ALA A 73 2.75 10.99 -12.32
CA ALA A 73 3.94 10.34 -12.85
C ALA A 73 3.74 9.97 -14.33
N ARG A 74 2.61 9.32 -14.63
CA ARG A 74 2.23 8.93 -15.99
C ARG A 74 2.09 10.12 -16.94
N VAL A 75 1.46 11.21 -16.51
CA VAL A 75 1.33 12.43 -17.32
C VAL A 75 2.70 13.02 -17.66
N ILE A 76 3.63 13.06 -16.70
CA ILE A 76 4.99 13.58 -16.91
C ILE A 76 5.78 12.70 -17.89
N GLN A 77 5.59 11.39 -17.87
CA GLN A 77 6.23 10.45 -18.79
C GLN A 77 5.92 10.73 -20.28
N HIS A 78 4.82 11.44 -20.58
CA HIS A 78 4.51 11.87 -21.95
C HIS A 78 5.34 13.06 -22.43
N THR A 79 6.03 13.77 -21.53
CA THR A 79 6.89 14.92 -21.85
C THR A 79 8.36 14.48 -21.88
N ARG A 80 9.09 14.82 -22.94
CA ARG A 80 10.50 14.44 -23.13
C ARG A 80 11.46 15.63 -23.05
N GLY A 81 12.75 15.34 -23.13
CA GLY A 81 13.82 16.34 -23.16
C GLY A 81 13.91 17.15 -21.87
N THR A 82 14.26 18.44 -21.99
CA THR A 82 14.52 19.31 -20.84
C THR A 82 13.34 19.43 -19.89
N GLN A 83 12.15 19.64 -20.45
CA GLN A 83 10.93 19.81 -19.68
C GLN A 83 10.53 18.50 -18.97
N GLY A 84 10.67 17.35 -19.63
CA GLY A 84 10.40 16.04 -19.01
C GLY A 84 11.35 15.74 -17.86
N ALA A 85 12.64 16.02 -18.03
CA ALA A 85 13.65 15.85 -16.98
C ALA A 85 13.37 16.77 -15.78
N GLU A 86 13.05 18.05 -16.02
CA GLU A 86 12.77 19.02 -14.96
C GLU A 86 11.49 18.67 -14.19
N GLN A 87 10.40 18.35 -14.88
CA GLN A 87 9.14 17.95 -14.23
C GLN A 87 9.31 16.67 -13.41
N SER A 88 10.01 15.67 -13.93
CA SER A 88 10.27 14.42 -13.22
C SER A 88 11.13 14.65 -11.98
N ALA A 89 12.20 15.44 -12.12
CA ALA A 89 13.11 15.74 -11.01
C ALA A 89 12.39 16.52 -9.90
N THR A 90 11.61 17.53 -10.27
CA THR A 90 10.83 18.34 -9.32
C THR A 90 9.83 17.46 -8.56
N LEU A 91 9.02 16.64 -9.26
CA LEU A 91 8.06 15.75 -8.59
C LEU A 91 8.75 14.77 -7.63
N LEU A 92 9.86 14.15 -8.06
CA LEU A 92 10.61 13.22 -7.22
C LEU A 92 11.24 13.89 -6.00
N GLN A 93 11.72 15.13 -6.12
CA GLN A 93 12.29 15.87 -4.99
C GLN A 93 11.23 16.35 -4.01
N GLU A 94 10.06 16.76 -4.50
CA GLU A 94 8.97 17.27 -3.67
C GLU A 94 8.23 16.14 -2.94
N GLU A 95 7.90 15.06 -3.66
CA GLU A 95 6.95 14.04 -3.18
C GLU A 95 7.51 12.62 -3.12
N GLY A 96 8.65 12.33 -3.77
CA GLY A 96 9.12 10.95 -3.94
C GLY A 96 9.32 10.20 -2.62
N SER A 97 9.91 10.85 -1.61
CA SER A 97 10.14 10.21 -0.31
C SER A 97 8.85 9.97 0.49
N THR A 98 7.91 10.92 0.44
CA THR A 98 6.61 10.80 1.13
C THR A 98 5.74 9.75 0.45
N THR A 99 5.74 9.69 -0.88
CA THR A 99 5.00 8.68 -1.62
C THR A 99 5.49 7.26 -1.33
N ILE A 100 6.80 7.03 -1.14
CA ILE A 100 7.31 5.71 -0.70
C ILE A 100 6.70 5.31 0.64
N HIS A 101 6.64 6.27 1.57
CA HIS A 101 6.03 6.03 2.87
C HIS A 101 4.54 5.70 2.74
N ASP A 102 3.82 6.44 1.91
CA ASP A 102 2.39 6.20 1.65
C ASP A 102 2.15 4.82 1.00
N MET A 103 3.00 4.41 0.06
CA MET A 103 2.96 3.07 -0.54
C MET A 103 3.24 1.96 0.48
N GLN A 104 4.20 2.16 1.38
CA GLN A 104 4.48 1.22 2.48
C GLN A 104 3.30 1.11 3.44
N LEU A 105 2.72 2.24 3.83
CA LEU A 105 1.54 2.30 4.69
C LEU A 105 0.36 1.60 4.01
N LEU A 106 0.11 1.88 2.74
CA LEU A 106 -0.93 1.26 1.94
C LEU A 106 -0.76 -0.27 1.87
N SER A 107 0.47 -0.76 1.67
CA SER A 107 0.77 -2.19 1.71
C SER A 107 0.40 -2.82 3.06
N GLY A 108 0.76 -2.16 4.17
CA GLY A 108 0.38 -2.59 5.52
C GLY A 108 -1.15 -2.58 5.74
N LEU A 109 -1.84 -1.56 5.25
CA LEU A 109 -3.30 -1.44 5.36
C LEU A 109 -4.03 -2.51 4.55
N ILE A 110 -3.55 -2.83 3.34
CA ILE A 110 -4.07 -3.93 2.52
C ILE A 110 -3.96 -5.25 3.29
N SER A 111 -2.80 -5.51 3.91
CA SER A 111 -2.62 -6.69 4.75
C SER A 111 -3.57 -6.72 5.94
N ALA A 112 -3.72 -5.61 6.66
CA ALA A 112 -4.62 -5.53 7.80
C ALA A 112 -6.08 -5.75 7.40
N GLN A 113 -6.49 -5.22 6.24
CA GLN A 113 -7.82 -5.44 5.70
C GLN A 113 -8.05 -6.91 5.28
N SER A 114 -7.06 -7.57 4.69
CA SER A 114 -7.13 -9.02 4.42
C SER A 114 -7.40 -9.81 5.71
N ARG A 115 -6.72 -9.48 6.80
CA ARG A 115 -6.93 -10.13 8.11
C ARG A 115 -8.32 -9.87 8.71
N ILE A 116 -8.90 -8.68 8.49
CA ILE A 116 -10.30 -8.41 8.84
C ILE A 116 -11.24 -9.35 8.07
N GLN A 117 -10.98 -9.53 6.77
CA GLN A 117 -11.82 -10.43 5.95
C GLN A 117 -11.71 -11.88 6.40
N GLU A 118 -10.54 -12.32 6.88
CA GLU A 118 -10.36 -13.64 7.49
C GLU A 118 -11.17 -13.80 8.77
N ALA A 119 -11.18 -12.78 9.64
CA ALA A 119 -12.01 -12.79 10.84
C ALA A 119 -13.51 -12.93 10.49
N HIS A 120 -13.99 -12.19 9.48
CA HIS A 120 -15.36 -12.33 8.97
C HIS A 120 -15.65 -13.71 8.36
N LEU A 121 -14.66 -14.33 7.72
CA LEU A 121 -14.79 -15.68 7.19
C LEU A 121 -14.90 -16.72 8.30
N PHE A 122 -14.07 -16.62 9.35
CA PHE A 122 -14.18 -17.48 10.54
C PHE A 122 -15.55 -17.35 11.20
N TYR A 123 -16.04 -16.12 11.36
CA TYR A 123 -17.39 -15.88 11.86
C TYR A 123 -18.47 -16.51 10.97
N SER A 124 -18.36 -16.34 9.65
CA SER A 124 -19.32 -16.90 8.68
C SER A 124 -19.33 -18.43 8.71
N LEU A 125 -18.17 -19.08 8.86
CA LEU A 125 -18.06 -20.53 9.00
C LEU A 125 -18.78 -21.07 10.25
N MET A 126 -18.84 -20.28 11.32
CA MET A 126 -19.53 -20.66 12.55
C MET A 126 -21.04 -20.44 12.47
N GLU A 127 -21.46 -19.25 12.03
CA GLU A 127 -22.85 -18.81 12.16
C GLU A 127 -23.69 -19.10 10.89
N ASN A 128 -23.09 -19.04 9.71
CA ASN A 128 -23.80 -19.29 8.45
C ASN A 128 -22.88 -19.84 7.35
N PRO A 129 -22.56 -21.15 7.40
CA PRO A 129 -21.66 -21.80 6.43
C PRO A 129 -22.09 -21.62 4.98
N ASN A 130 -23.40 -21.49 4.72
CA ASN A 130 -23.94 -21.32 3.36
C ASN A 130 -23.58 -19.95 2.75
N TYR A 131 -23.14 -18.98 3.55
CA TYR A 131 -22.74 -17.65 3.09
C TYR A 131 -21.24 -17.52 2.79
N VAL A 132 -20.45 -18.54 3.13
CA VAL A 132 -18.99 -18.54 3.01
C VAL A 132 -18.54 -18.35 1.56
N ASP A 133 -19.17 -19.04 0.61
CA ASP A 133 -18.84 -18.92 -0.82
C ASP A 133 -19.00 -17.48 -1.33
N ARG A 134 -20.10 -16.81 -0.95
CA ARG A 134 -20.33 -15.40 -1.29
C ARG A 134 -19.32 -14.46 -0.63
N HIS A 135 -18.86 -14.79 0.56
CA HIS A 135 -17.82 -14.01 1.25
C HIS A 135 -16.47 -14.16 0.54
N LEU A 136 -16.11 -15.38 0.11
CA LEU A 136 -14.90 -15.65 -0.67
C LEU A 136 -14.91 -14.89 -2.00
N GLU A 137 -16.04 -14.85 -2.72
CA GLU A 137 -16.17 -14.05 -3.95
C GLU A 137 -15.91 -12.56 -3.71
N LYS A 138 -16.46 -11.99 -2.63
CA LYS A 138 -16.20 -10.59 -2.24
C LYS A 138 -14.73 -10.35 -1.92
N MET A 139 -14.10 -11.27 -1.20
CA MET A 139 -12.67 -11.20 -0.87
C MET A 139 -11.83 -11.21 -2.14
N GLN A 140 -12.15 -12.08 -3.10
CA GLN A 140 -11.46 -12.13 -4.39
C GLN A 140 -11.61 -10.82 -5.16
N GLY A 141 -12.81 -10.24 -5.19
CA GLY A 141 -13.03 -8.92 -5.81
C GLY A 141 -12.14 -7.82 -5.20
N ARG A 142 -12.02 -7.78 -3.88
CA ARG A 142 -11.14 -6.82 -3.18
C ARG A 142 -9.66 -7.07 -3.46
N VAL A 143 -9.24 -8.33 -3.60
CA VAL A 143 -7.86 -8.67 -3.97
C VAL A 143 -7.53 -8.11 -5.37
N GLU A 144 -8.44 -8.24 -6.33
CA GLU A 144 -8.23 -7.66 -7.66
C GLU A 144 -8.19 -6.12 -7.64
N GLU A 145 -9.03 -5.48 -6.82
CA GLU A 145 -8.97 -4.03 -6.59
C GLU A 145 -7.61 -3.61 -6.03
N HIS A 146 -7.10 -4.31 -5.01
CA HIS A 146 -5.78 -4.03 -4.43
C HIS A 146 -4.63 -4.25 -5.42
N LYS A 147 -4.71 -5.28 -6.27
CA LYS A 147 -3.72 -5.50 -7.35
C LYS A 147 -3.69 -4.32 -8.32
N ALA A 148 -4.86 -3.78 -8.69
CA ALA A 148 -4.94 -2.64 -9.58
C ALA A 148 -4.20 -1.42 -8.99
N ILE A 149 -4.31 -1.19 -7.68
CA ILE A 149 -3.65 -0.08 -7.00
C ILE A 149 -2.15 -0.31 -6.85
N ILE A 150 -1.74 -1.53 -6.46
CA ILE A 150 -0.33 -1.92 -6.33
C ILE A 150 0.40 -1.82 -7.67
N SER A 151 -0.30 -1.91 -8.80
CA SER A 151 0.31 -1.70 -10.12
C SER A 151 0.92 -0.31 -10.32
N GLY A 152 0.52 0.69 -9.51
CA GLY A 152 1.13 2.03 -9.49
C GLY A 152 2.40 2.16 -8.64
N PHE A 153 2.78 1.14 -7.86
CA PHE A 153 3.94 1.20 -6.95
C PHE A 153 5.28 1.45 -7.68
N PRO A 154 5.52 0.93 -8.89
CA PRO A 154 6.75 1.22 -9.63
C PRO A 154 6.88 2.67 -10.12
N SER A 155 5.87 3.53 -9.93
CA SER A 155 5.83 4.90 -10.51
C SER A 155 7.05 5.77 -10.16
N ILE A 156 7.67 5.58 -8.99
CA ILE A 156 8.91 6.27 -8.64
C ILE A 156 10.08 5.80 -9.49
N THR A 157 10.29 4.49 -9.56
CA THR A 157 11.34 3.90 -10.40
C THR A 157 11.13 4.26 -11.87
N GLU A 158 9.89 4.24 -12.35
CA GLU A 158 9.57 4.64 -13.72
C GLU A 158 9.88 6.12 -13.97
N LEU A 159 9.53 7.02 -13.03
CA LEU A 159 9.89 8.43 -13.11
C LEU A 159 11.40 8.66 -13.09
N GLN A 160 12.14 7.93 -12.24
CA GLN A 160 13.61 8.01 -12.20
C GLN A 160 14.22 7.58 -13.54
N ASN A 161 13.72 6.47 -14.11
CA ASN A 161 14.16 5.98 -15.41
C ASN A 161 13.81 6.96 -16.53
N HIS A 162 12.62 7.55 -16.51
CA HIS A 162 12.20 8.57 -17.46
C HIS A 162 13.04 9.84 -17.36
N ALA A 163 13.34 10.30 -16.14
CA ALA A 163 14.19 11.46 -15.90
C ALA A 163 15.60 11.25 -16.48
N ARG A 164 16.19 10.06 -16.27
CA ARG A 164 17.47 9.65 -16.86
C ARG A 164 17.40 9.65 -18.38
N GLN A 165 16.38 9.01 -18.97
CA GLN A 165 16.20 8.97 -20.42
C GLN A 165 16.10 10.38 -21.02
N CYS A 166 15.32 11.26 -20.38
CA CYS A 166 15.19 12.65 -20.81
C CYS A 166 16.53 13.40 -20.77
N VAL A 167 17.36 13.16 -19.75
CA VAL A 167 18.73 13.69 -19.69
C VAL A 167 19.58 13.07 -20.79
N ASP A 168 19.55 11.76 -20.99
CA ASP A 168 20.37 11.07 -21.98
C ASP A 168 20.10 11.55 -23.41
N GLU A 169 18.84 11.84 -23.73
CA GLU A 169 18.41 12.44 -25.00
C GLU A 169 18.94 13.87 -25.22
N MET A 170 19.38 14.58 -24.17
CA MET A 170 19.94 15.94 -24.31
C MET A 170 21.32 15.94 -24.95
N ASN A 171 21.58 16.96 -25.78
CA ASN A 171 22.91 17.19 -26.36
C ASN A 171 23.91 17.72 -25.33
N TRP A 172 25.21 17.62 -25.63
CA TRP A 172 26.29 18.02 -24.70
C TRP A 172 26.14 19.44 -24.13
N PHE A 173 25.77 20.42 -24.97
CA PHE A 173 25.55 21.81 -24.54
C PHE A 173 24.38 21.95 -23.56
N GLN A 174 23.30 21.21 -23.82
CA GLN A 174 22.14 21.20 -22.94
C GLN A 174 22.48 20.59 -21.58
N LYS A 175 23.26 19.50 -21.56
CA LYS A 175 23.70 18.83 -20.33
C LYS A 175 24.64 19.68 -19.48
N ASN A 176 25.64 20.31 -20.12
CA ASN A 176 26.78 20.89 -19.40
C ASN A 176 26.69 22.41 -19.20
N ILE A 177 25.92 23.12 -20.02
CA ILE A 177 25.86 24.59 -20.00
C ILE A 177 24.47 25.08 -19.61
N PHE A 178 23.42 24.66 -20.31
CA PHE A 178 22.08 25.26 -20.14
C PHE A 178 21.26 24.63 -19.01
N ASN A 179 21.28 23.31 -18.87
CA ASN A 179 20.42 22.58 -17.92
C ASN A 179 21.23 21.83 -16.86
N ARG A 180 22.38 22.38 -16.47
CA ARG A 180 23.27 21.76 -15.47
C ARG A 180 22.56 21.54 -14.13
N SER A 181 21.68 22.46 -13.73
CA SER A 181 20.83 22.33 -12.53
C SER A 181 19.89 21.14 -12.66
N THR A 182 19.17 21.02 -13.77
CA THR A 182 18.25 19.91 -14.03
C THR A 182 18.96 18.57 -14.03
N VAL A 183 20.11 18.45 -14.71
CA VAL A 183 20.93 17.22 -14.69
C VAL A 183 21.38 16.88 -13.27
N SER A 184 21.79 17.89 -12.48
CA SER A 184 22.15 17.68 -11.08
C SER A 184 20.95 17.23 -10.23
N MET A 185 19.76 17.79 -10.46
CA MET A 185 18.55 17.41 -9.74
C MET A 185 18.15 15.97 -10.06
N VAL A 186 18.19 15.58 -11.33
CA VAL A 186 17.97 14.18 -11.75
C VAL A 186 18.98 13.24 -11.09
N GLY A 187 20.27 13.61 -11.06
CA GLY A 187 21.28 12.81 -10.36
C GLY A 187 21.02 12.66 -8.85
N GLN A 188 20.43 13.68 -8.21
CA GLN A 188 20.06 13.61 -6.80
C GLN A 188 18.85 12.69 -6.56
N THR A 189 17.88 12.64 -7.47
CA THR A 189 16.68 11.79 -7.30
C THR A 189 17.00 10.31 -7.40
N GLU A 190 18.12 9.91 -8.01
CA GLU A 190 18.60 8.52 -8.02
C GLU A 190 18.96 7.99 -6.62
N THR A 191 19.18 8.88 -5.65
CA THR A 191 19.43 8.49 -4.26
C THR A 191 18.18 8.00 -3.53
N ILE A 192 16.99 8.32 -4.06
CA ILE A 192 15.72 7.85 -3.54
C ILE A 192 15.62 6.35 -3.83
N ARG A 193 15.69 5.53 -2.78
CA ARG A 193 15.56 4.07 -2.90
C ARG A 193 14.09 3.70 -2.91
N ASP A 194 13.62 3.22 -4.06
CA ASP A 194 12.28 2.65 -4.19
C ASP A 194 12.33 1.15 -3.80
N PRO A 195 11.71 0.75 -2.67
CA PRO A 195 11.68 -0.66 -2.26
C PRO A 195 10.78 -1.53 -3.15
N PHE A 196 9.97 -0.92 -4.01
CA PHE A 196 9.06 -1.59 -4.92
C PHE A 196 9.65 -1.76 -6.33
N ALA A 197 10.86 -1.21 -6.58
CA ALA A 197 11.57 -1.24 -7.87
C ALA A 197 11.85 -2.65 -8.41
N SER A 198 12.13 -3.61 -7.51
CA SER A 198 12.60 -4.96 -7.84
C SER A 198 11.53 -6.04 -7.79
N SER A 199 10.29 -5.66 -7.55
CA SER A 199 9.20 -6.60 -7.30
C SER A 199 8.10 -6.35 -8.34
N GLN A 200 7.74 -7.26 -9.25
CA GLN A 200 7.11 -8.54 -8.90
C GLN A 200 6.91 -8.66 -7.40
N SER A 201 6.19 -7.70 -6.83
CA SER A 201 5.61 -7.84 -5.52
C SER A 201 4.49 -8.84 -5.77
N SER A 202 4.88 -10.13 -5.84
CA SER A 202 4.06 -11.08 -5.12
C SER A 202 3.88 -10.40 -3.78
N LEU A 203 2.65 -9.97 -3.49
CA LEU A 203 2.14 -10.08 -2.15
C LEU A 203 2.63 -11.46 -1.71
N ASN A 204 3.81 -11.51 -1.09
CA ASN A 204 4.17 -12.59 -0.22
C ASN A 204 3.12 -12.39 0.83
N ALA A 205 2.00 -13.09 0.61
CA ALA A 205 0.88 -13.15 1.50
C ALA A 205 1.54 -13.39 2.84
N ILE A 206 1.62 -12.32 3.64
CA ILE A 206 1.96 -12.39 5.05
C ILE A 206 1.13 -13.56 5.53
N PRO A 207 1.70 -14.66 6.05
CA PRO A 207 1.09 -15.98 6.03
C PRO A 207 -0.32 -15.89 6.57
N SER A 208 -1.27 -15.83 5.65
CA SER A 208 -2.67 -15.59 5.93
C SER A 208 -3.35 -16.80 5.31
N TYR A 209 -3.80 -17.65 6.23
CA TYR A 209 -4.66 -18.81 6.07
C TYR A 209 -4.98 -19.16 4.60
N CYS A 210 -4.32 -20.18 4.05
CA CYS A 210 -4.62 -20.62 2.70
C CYS A 210 -5.98 -21.33 2.71
N PHE A 211 -7.00 -20.67 2.19
CA PHE A 211 -8.28 -21.29 1.85
C PHE A 211 -8.22 -21.79 0.40
N TRP A 212 -8.44 -23.08 0.16
CA TRP A 212 -8.65 -23.60 -1.19
C TRP A 212 -9.77 -24.62 -1.22
N ARG A 213 -10.49 -24.70 -2.34
CA ARG A 213 -11.60 -25.64 -2.53
C ARG A 213 -11.13 -26.78 -3.42
N ASP A 214 -11.30 -28.02 -2.96
CA ASP A 214 -11.07 -29.23 -3.77
C ASP A 214 -12.35 -30.07 -3.87
N GLU A 215 -12.26 -31.25 -4.49
CA GLU A 215 -13.39 -32.18 -4.65
C GLU A 215 -14.01 -32.64 -3.32
N ASN A 216 -13.31 -32.43 -2.20
CA ASN A 216 -13.75 -32.80 -0.85
C ASN A 216 -14.31 -31.62 -0.04
N GLY A 217 -14.28 -30.39 -0.56
CA GLY A 217 -14.85 -29.21 0.08
C GLY A 217 -13.86 -28.04 0.25
N LEU A 218 -14.18 -27.11 1.15
CA LEU A 218 -13.32 -25.99 1.49
C LEU A 218 -12.26 -26.44 2.52
N ASN A 219 -11.00 -26.38 2.12
CA ASN A 219 -9.85 -26.71 2.97
C ASN A 219 -9.19 -25.44 3.48
N VAL A 220 -8.72 -25.49 4.72
CA VAL A 220 -8.03 -24.38 5.38
C VAL A 220 -6.67 -24.88 5.86
N LYS A 221 -5.58 -24.29 5.38
CA LYS A 221 -4.24 -24.48 5.96
C LYS A 221 -3.81 -23.23 6.68
N ILE A 222 -3.61 -23.39 7.97
CA ILE A 222 -2.98 -22.40 8.83
C ILE A 222 -1.48 -22.57 8.67
N ASP A 223 -0.82 -21.66 7.93
CA ASP A 223 0.65 -21.63 7.88
C ASP A 223 1.17 -20.80 9.05
N ARG A 224 1.83 -21.45 10.03
CA ARG A 224 2.45 -20.80 11.20
C ARG A 224 3.95 -20.58 11.04
N SER A 225 4.52 -20.84 9.86
CA SER A 225 5.99 -20.83 9.67
C SER A 225 6.67 -19.47 9.87
N GLY A 226 5.90 -18.38 10.00
CA GLY A 226 6.41 -17.04 10.32
C GLY A 226 6.32 -16.61 11.80
N GLN A 227 5.67 -17.39 12.68
CA GLN A 227 5.55 -17.07 14.11
C GLN A 227 6.56 -17.90 14.92
N SER A 228 7.84 -17.53 14.83
CA SER A 228 8.87 -17.94 15.79
C SER A 228 9.16 -16.76 16.70
N ILE A 229 9.18 -17.01 18.02
CA ILE A 229 9.46 -16.07 19.12
C ILE A 229 10.73 -15.25 18.87
#